data_AF-A0A411WIH7-F1
#
_entry.id   AF-A0A411WIH7-F1
#
_cell.length_a   1.000
_cell.length_b   1.000
_cell.length_c   1.000
_cell.angle_alpha   90.00
_cell.angle_beta   90.00
_cell.angle_gamma   90.00
#
_symmetry.space_group_name_H-M   'P 1'
#
loop_
_entity.id
_entity.type
_entity.pdbx_description
1 polymer ?
#
loop_
_entity_poly.entity_id
_entity_poly.type
_entity_poly.pdbx_seq_one_letter_code
_entity_poly.pdbx_strand_id
1 'polypeptide(L)' 'MTTLLVKARAGLKIPLEHNPKKYITTEPVPVESSAYYRRAVKDGDLVLCQPESTKTVNEPVPGEPTHEESTPTVNRGKAK' A
#
# COMPACT_ATOMS: atom_id res chain seq x y z
N MET A 1 20.36 -13.76 7.12
CA MET A 1 19.11 -12.96 7.13
C MET A 1 19.44 -11.61 6.50
N THR A 2 18.83 -11.28 5.37
CA THR A 2 18.99 -9.95 4.76
C THR A 2 17.90 -9.04 5.33
N THR A 3 18.25 -7.81 5.70
CA THR A 3 17.32 -6.82 6.25
C THR A 3 17.08 -5.69 5.25
N LEU A 4 15.84 -5.21 5.19
CA LEU A 4 15.40 -4.11 4.34
C LEU A 4 14.88 -3.00 5.24
N LEU A 5 15.33 -1.77 5.02
CA LEU A 5 14.75 -0.60 5.66
C LEU A 5 13.58 -0.11 4.78
N VAL A 6 12.37 -0.19 5.31
CA VAL A 6 11.14 0.16 4.57
C VAL A 6 10.29 1.15 5.36
N LYS A 7 9.52 1.97 4.67
CA LYS A 7 8.44 2.79 5.23
C LYS A 7 7.16 2.53 4.47
N ALA A 8 6.03 2.58 5.15
CA ALA A 8 4.74 2.55 4.49
C ALA A 8 4.43 3.89 3.83
N ARG A 9 3.61 3.81 2.79
CA ARG A 9 3.07 4.98 2.11
C ARG A 9 2.16 5.77 3.05
N ALA A 10 2.12 7.10 2.86
CA ALA A 10 1.30 7.97 3.69
C ALA A 10 -0.18 7.55 3.63
N GLY A 11 -0.81 7.40 4.81
CA GLY A 11 -2.19 6.93 4.93
C GLY A 11 -2.36 5.40 4.98
N LEU A 12 -1.30 4.62 4.73
CA LEU A 12 -1.30 3.17 4.84
C LEU A 12 -0.61 2.70 6.11
N LYS A 13 -1.09 1.58 6.66
CA LYS A 13 -0.50 0.89 7.82
C LYS A 13 -0.37 -0.59 7.48
N ILE A 14 0.86 -1.07 7.34
CA ILE A 14 1.14 -2.46 6.99
C ILE A 14 1.50 -3.21 8.27
N PRO A 15 0.78 -4.28 8.65
CA PRO A 15 1.13 -5.07 9.84
C PRO A 15 2.48 -5.79 9.64
N LEU A 16 3.23 -5.94 10.72
CA LEU A 16 4.46 -6.74 10.72
C LEU A 16 4.11 -8.23 10.65
N GLU A 17 4.80 -8.97 9.78
CA GLU A 17 4.61 -10.41 9.56
C GLU A 17 4.69 -11.22 10.85
N HIS A 18 5.65 -10.90 11.73
CA HIS A 18 5.83 -11.60 13.01
C HIS A 18 4.99 -11.02 14.16
N ASN A 19 4.39 -9.84 13.99
CA ASN A 19 3.63 -9.19 15.05
C ASN A 19 2.51 -8.30 14.48
N PRO A 20 1.31 -8.85 14.26
CA PRO A 20 0.19 -8.12 13.65
C PRO A 20 -0.34 -6.97 14.52
N LYS A 21 0.08 -6.87 15.79
CA LYS A 21 -0.24 -5.73 16.67
C LYS A 21 0.66 -4.51 16.41
N LYS A 22 1.77 -4.69 15.68
CA LYS A 22 2.68 -3.63 15.30
C LYS A 22 2.55 -3.35 13.80
N TYR A 23 2.64 -2.08 13.44
CA TYR A 23 2.44 -1.61 12.07
C TYR A 23 3.63 -0.80 11.61
N ILE A 24 4.01 -0.99 10.36
CA ILE A 24 4.88 -0.10 9.61
C ILE A 24 4.00 1.02 9.07
N THR A 25 4.37 2.25 9.39
CA THR A 25 3.71 3.47 8.96
C THR A 25 4.71 4.29 8.14
N THR A 26 4.56 5.61 8.06
CA THR A 26 5.53 6.50 7.42
C THR A 26 6.93 6.52 8.05
N GLU A 27 7.10 5.93 9.24
CA GLU A 27 8.40 5.80 9.88
C GLU A 27 9.23 4.66 9.26
N PRO A 28 10.52 4.88 8.96
CA PRO A 28 11.39 3.84 8.42
C PRO A 28 11.70 2.79 9.47
N VAL A 29 11.32 1.54 9.19
CA VAL A 29 11.51 0.40 10.08
C VAL A 29 12.38 -0.65 9.38
N PRO A 30 13.43 -1.18 10.05
CA PRO A 30 14.19 -2.30 9.55
C PRO A 30 13.38 -3.60 9.72
N VAL A 31 13.16 -4.31 8.62
CA VAL A 31 12.45 -5.60 8.59
C VAL A 31 13.28 -6.65 7.88
N GLU A 32 12.99 -7.93 8.12
CA GLU A 32 13.62 -9.01 7.36
C GLU A 32 13.14 -9.01 5.90
N SER A 33 14.00 -9.42 4.97
CA SER A 33 13.69 -9.51 3.55
C SER A 33 12.80 -10.72 3.23
N SER A 34 11.60 -10.78 3.82
CA SER A 34 10.61 -11.81 3.56
C SER A 34 9.87 -11.57 2.24
N ALA A 35 9.25 -12.62 1.71
CA ALA A 35 8.36 -12.53 0.55
C ALA A 35 7.21 -11.55 0.80
N TYR A 36 6.71 -11.47 2.05
CA TYR A 36 5.66 -10.56 2.46
C TYR A 36 6.01 -9.09 2.18
N TYR A 37 7.13 -8.59 2.71
CA TYR A 37 7.54 -7.20 2.52
C TYR A 37 7.98 -6.91 1.08
N ARG A 38 8.60 -7.87 0.40
CA ARG A 38 8.98 -7.70 -1.02
C ARG A 38 7.77 -7.50 -1.92
N ARG A 39 6.65 -8.17 -1.62
CA ARG A 39 5.39 -7.99 -2.36
C ARG A 39 4.78 -6.62 -2.09
N ALA A 40 4.69 -6.21 -0.83
CA ALA A 40 4.22 -4.87 -0.48
C ALA A 40 5.09 -3.75 -1.08
N VAL A 41 6.40 -3.97 -1.24
CA VAL A 41 7.28 -3.04 -1.98
C VAL A 41 6.94 -3.00 -3.48
N LYS A 42 6.68 -4.15 -4.10
CA LYS A 42 6.29 -4.23 -5.52
C LYS A 42 4.93 -3.59 -5.78
N ASP A 43 3.98 -3.77 -4.86
CA ASP A 43 2.63 -3.22 -4.94
C ASP A 43 2.63 -1.69 -4.68
N GLY A 44 3.73 -1.15 -4.12
CA GLY A 44 3.89 0.27 -3.83
C GLY A 44 3.32 0.70 -2.46
N ASP A 45 2.94 -0.26 -1.63
CA ASP A 45 2.50 -0.02 -0.25
C ASP A 45 3.67 0.31 0.67
N LEU A 46 4.82 -0.35 0.44
CA LEU A 46 6.08 -0.09 1.14
C LEU A 46 7.11 0.54 0.19
N VAL A 47 7.89 1.46 0.71
CA VAL A 47 8.97 2.14 0.00
C VAL A 47 10.29 1.83 0.71
N LEU A 48 11.29 1.37 -0.05
CA LEU A 48 12.64 1.14 0.47
C LEU A 48 13.30 2.48 0.80
N CYS A 49 13.76 2.63 2.04
CA CYS A 49 14.60 3.75 2.45
C CYS A 49 16.05 3.27 2.45
N GLN A 50 16.90 3.80 1.56
CA GLN A 50 18.34 3.58 1.68
C GLN A 50 18.91 4.60 2.67
N PRO A 51 19.82 4.20 3.59
CA PRO A 51 20.43 5.13 4.52
C PRO A 51 21.38 6.15 3.85
N GLU A 52 21.62 6.11 2.54
CA GLU A 52 22.34 7.17 1.85
C GLU A 52 21.83 7.45 0.44
N SER A 53 21.39 8.69 0.27
CA SER A 53 21.46 9.51 -0.93
C SER A 53 20.66 9.13 -2.20
N THR A 54 19.69 10.01 -2.45
CA THR A 54 19.09 10.44 -3.72
C THR A 54 17.73 9.85 -4.12
N LYS A 55 16.83 10.80 -4.39
CA LYS A 55 15.45 10.68 -4.82
C LYS A 55 15.30 9.81 -6.07
N THR A 56 14.23 9.03 -6.12
CA THR A 56 13.47 8.87 -7.37
C THR A 56 11.99 8.95 -7.02
N VAL A 57 11.41 10.07 -7.47
CA VAL A 57 9.97 10.32 -7.53
C VAL A 57 9.41 9.39 -8.59
N ASN A 58 8.59 8.43 -8.20
CA ASN A 58 7.58 7.87 -9.10
C ASN A 58 6.23 8.14 -8.46
N GLU A 59 5.53 9.09 -9.07
CA GLU A 59 4.13 9.37 -8.83
C GLU A 59 3.28 8.09 -8.81
N PRO A 60 2.25 8.06 -7.97
CA PRO A 60 1.32 6.95 -7.95
C PRO A 60 0.55 6.93 -9.26
N VAL A 61 0.64 5.84 -10.01
CA VAL A 61 -0.35 5.54 -11.03
C VAL A 61 -1.65 5.27 -10.24
N PRO A 62 -2.70 6.11 -10.34
CA PRO A 62 -3.98 5.83 -9.75
C PRO A 62 -4.66 4.80 -10.65
N GLY A 63 -4.22 3.56 -10.52
CA GLY A 63 -4.89 2.38 -11.09
C GLY A 63 -5.83 1.81 -10.05
N GLU A 64 -6.89 2.56 -9.76
CA GLU A 64 -8.10 2.02 -9.14
C GLU A 64 -8.57 0.83 -10.00
N PRO A 65 -8.61 -0.43 -9.51
CA PRO A 65 -9.58 -1.36 -10.05
C PRO A 65 -10.92 -0.78 -9.62
N THR A 66 -11.56 -0.13 -10.58
CA THR A 66 -12.90 0.45 -10.54
C THR A 66 -13.79 -0.30 -9.55
N HIS A 67 -14.16 0.37 -8.46
CA HIS A 67 -15.36 0.02 -7.72
C HIS A 67 -16.54 0.26 -8.68
N GLU A 68 -16.89 -0.74 -9.50
CA GLU A 68 -18.19 -0.78 -10.15
C GLU A 68 -19.25 -1.15 -9.10
N GLU A 69 -19.48 -0.23 -8.17
CA GLU A 69 -20.76 -0.15 -7.47
C GLU A 69 -21.78 0.42 -8.46
N SER A 70 -22.18 -0.42 -9.43
CA SER A 70 -23.35 -0.18 -10.25
C SER A 70 -24.59 -0.39 -9.39
N THR A 71 -24.97 0.64 -8.63
CA THR A 71 -26.36 0.79 -8.17
C THR A 71 -27.11 1.67 -9.17
N PRO A 72 -27.95 1.11 -10.06
CA PRO A 72 -28.89 1.95 -10.80
C PRO A 72 -30.04 2.35 -9.85
N THR A 73 -29.99 3.62 -9.48
CA THR A 73 -31.07 4.44 -8.93
C THR A 73 -32.34 4.39 -9.79
N VAL A 74 -33.47 4.17 -9.12
CA VAL A 74 -34.87 4.54 -9.41
C VAL A 74 -35.29 4.74 -10.87
N ASN A 75 -36.17 3.86 -11.37
CA ASN A 75 -37.05 4.17 -12.50
C ASN A 75 -38.42 4.62 -11.98
N ARG A 76 -38.72 5.92 -12.12
CA ARG A 76 -40.09 6.42 -12.20
C ARG A 76 -40.61 6.13 -13.60
N GLY A 77 -41.68 5.34 -13.71
CA GLY A 77 -42.44 5.16 -14.94
C GLY A 77 -43.88 4.78 -14.62
N LYS A 78 -44.79 5.73 -14.80
CA LYS A 78 -46.24 5.59 -14.63
C LYS A 78 -46.87 4.60 -15.63
N ALA A 79 -47.93 3.94 -15.15
CA ALA A 79 -49.22 3.67 -15.78
C ALA A 79 -49.26 3.00 -17.17
N LYS A 80 -49.92 1.84 -17.22
CA LYS A 80 -51.04 1.62 -18.12
C LYS A 80 -52.06 0.68 -17.47
#